data_AF-A0AAU9K0E2-F1
#
_entry.id   AF-A0AAU9K0E2-F1
#
_cell.length_a   1.000
_cell.length_b   1.000
_cell.length_c   1.000
_cell.angle_alpha   90.00
_cell.angle_beta   90.00
_cell.angle_gamma   90.00
#
_symmetry.space_group_name_H-M   'P 1'
#
loop_
_entity.id
_entity.type
_entity.pdbx_description
1 polymer ?
#
loop_
_entity_poly.entity_id
_entity_poly.type
_entity_poly.pdbx_seq_one_letter_code
_entity_poly.pdbx_strand_id
1 'polypeptide(L)'
;MESSPDRYQIEDKVSSIRKAISELSPSGQEFGFESSFRPSLFNRIDSASSFNTERSLDRFLEERFEEDSHRVDVRSSLAPVEEKSLDYSREERPLIRSPAAFNRNHENMTKSFEELRQGSPSFKSSFKTNEYHGFTSKKDDSWENSILLEMEKENSIKLEGKVIEKDRIIDELTQKNSRLQREVDEYRTKMNLIRNEKESDAGYQIKKIDDLQARLEACEIKNMRLQEQSSNFQVQMNVKDQQIKRLEFEKNQIERNDDQKIQRLEEAERKINGLVKERANLINENENLRFQLESNEKQTITSKSIVLDLQREVSRLSAVRDAREEEIKGLRSELDRAAILRKEDAQRLEEEVRSVLKKKRDLESEISDWVKKGISNLKAALGNQKPENAAQILTIIRELKEYKNHKKLIQRLSKLIKECSPPGTFYIEPNSKQIWKWVRRLMEDYLVLKKRASSAWQ
;
A
#
# COMPACT_ATOMS: atom_id res chain seq x y z
N MET A 1 -23.91 -12.02 -39.84
CA MET A 1 -24.47 -11.82 -38.49
C MET A 1 -24.11 -13.05 -37.68
N GLU A 2 -22.95 -13.04 -37.05
CA GLU A 2 -22.51 -14.13 -36.18
C GLU A 2 -23.27 -13.98 -34.85
N SER A 3 -24.09 -14.98 -34.53
CA SER A 3 -24.86 -15.00 -33.30
C SER A 3 -23.91 -15.03 -32.12
N SER A 4 -23.94 -13.99 -31.30
CA SER A 4 -23.22 -13.96 -30.03
C SER A 4 -23.63 -15.17 -29.20
N PRO A 5 -22.68 -15.98 -28.71
CA PRO A 5 -23.00 -17.19 -27.97
C PRO A 5 -23.82 -16.82 -26.74
N ASP A 6 -24.93 -17.54 -26.60
CA ASP A 6 -25.96 -17.32 -25.60
C ASP A 6 -25.34 -17.27 -24.20
N ARG A 7 -25.64 -16.21 -23.44
CA ARG A 7 -24.99 -15.89 -22.15
C ARG A 7 -25.05 -17.07 -21.17
N TYR A 8 -26.09 -17.90 -21.30
CA TYR A 8 -26.29 -19.13 -20.55
C TYR A 8 -25.24 -20.22 -20.81
N GLN A 9 -24.72 -20.33 -22.05
CA GLN A 9 -23.68 -21.32 -22.36
C GLN A 9 -22.32 -20.98 -21.73
N ILE A 10 -22.08 -19.70 -21.43
CA ILE A 10 -20.84 -19.25 -20.78
C ILE A 10 -20.91 -19.56 -19.28
N GLU A 11 -22.06 -19.33 -18.64
CA GLU A 11 -22.26 -19.64 -17.21
C GLU A 11 -22.15 -21.13 -16.88
N ASP A 12 -22.66 -22.01 -17.76
CA ASP A 12 -22.51 -23.46 -17.60
C ASP A 12 -21.05 -23.90 -17.71
N LYS A 13 -20.29 -23.35 -18.67
CA LYS A 13 -18.87 -23.66 -18.83
C LYS A 13 -18.04 -23.16 -17.64
N VAL A 14 -18.34 -21.96 -17.12
CA VAL A 14 -17.68 -21.41 -15.93
C VAL A 14 -18.00 -22.24 -14.68
N SER A 15 -19.23 -22.72 -14.52
CA SER A 15 -19.61 -23.59 -13.40
C SER A 15 -18.90 -24.94 -13.45
N SER A 16 -18.76 -25.53 -14.64
CA SER A 16 -18.03 -26.78 -14.84
C SER A 16 -16.53 -26.65 -14.52
N ILE A 17 -15.92 -25.51 -14.85
CA ILE A 17 -14.50 -25.24 -14.53
C ILE A 17 -14.30 -25.07 -13.02
N ARG A 18 -15.20 -24.36 -12.32
CA ARG A 18 -15.11 -24.20 -10.85
C ARG A 18 -15.20 -25.54 -10.12
N LYS A 19 -16.07 -26.43 -10.58
CA LYS A 19 -16.21 -27.77 -10.02
C LYS A 19 -14.92 -28.59 -10.20
N ALA A 20 -14.36 -28.57 -11.41
CA ALA A 20 -13.09 -29.25 -11.69
C ALA A 20 -11.92 -28.72 -10.85
N ILE A 21 -11.85 -27.41 -10.61
CA ILE A 21 -10.82 -26.82 -9.73
C ILE A 21 -11.01 -27.27 -8.26
N SER A 22 -12.26 -27.37 -7.77
CA SER A 22 -12.51 -27.88 -6.42
C SER A 22 -12.15 -29.35 -6.24
N GLU A 23 -12.27 -30.15 -7.31
CA GLU A 23 -11.93 -31.58 -7.31
C GLU A 23 -10.41 -31.81 -7.45
N LEU A 24 -9.68 -30.87 -8.03
CA LEU A 24 -8.22 -30.93 -8.20
C LEU A 24 -7.43 -30.30 -7.04
N SER A 25 -8.10 -29.56 -6.14
CA SER A 25 -7.47 -29.03 -4.94
C SER A 25 -7.48 -30.12 -3.86
N PRO A 26 -6.33 -30.72 -3.49
CA PRO A 26 -6.29 -31.75 -2.47
C PRO A 26 -6.74 -31.12 -1.15
N SER A 27 -7.87 -31.57 -0.64
CA SER A 27 -8.38 -31.25 0.68
C SER A 27 -7.27 -31.42 1.72
N GLY A 28 -7.08 -30.38 2.54
CA GLY A 28 -6.09 -30.31 3.60
C GLY A 28 -6.06 -31.59 4.44
N GLN A 29 -4.93 -32.29 4.34
CA GLN A 29 -4.53 -33.30 5.30
C GLN A 29 -3.95 -32.55 6.50
N GLU A 30 -4.80 -32.32 7.51
CA GLU A 30 -4.38 -31.85 8.83
C GLU A 30 -3.37 -32.84 9.42
N PHE A 31 -2.08 -32.52 9.32
CA PHE A 31 -1.05 -33.19 10.11
C PHE A 31 -1.06 -32.59 11.52
N GLY A 32 -1.79 -33.26 12.42
CA GLY A 32 -1.60 -33.12 13.85
C GLY A 32 -0.24 -33.69 14.24
N PHE A 33 0.70 -32.83 14.61
CA PHE A 33 1.92 -33.25 15.30
C PHE A 33 1.78 -32.93 16.79
N GLU A 34 1.32 -33.94 17.53
CA GLU A 34 1.46 -34.00 18.98
C GLU A 34 2.94 -34.16 19.35
N SER A 35 3.30 -33.43 20.38
CA SER A 35 4.57 -33.46 21.08
C SER A 35 4.85 -34.83 21.72
N SER A 36 6.06 -35.37 21.55
CA SER A 36 6.80 -36.02 22.64
C SER A 36 8.26 -36.34 22.25
N PHE A 37 9.19 -36.01 23.17
CA PHE A 37 10.45 -36.72 23.50
C PHE A 37 11.37 -37.20 22.35
N ARG A 38 12.67 -36.90 22.23
CA ARG A 38 13.74 -36.53 23.17
C ARG A 38 14.98 -36.08 22.37
N PRO A 39 15.97 -35.41 22.98
CA PRO A 39 17.16 -34.92 22.32
C PRO A 39 18.33 -35.90 22.45
N SER A 40 19.08 -36.13 21.38
CA SER A 40 20.57 -36.11 21.39
C SER A 40 21.14 -36.64 20.08
N LEU A 41 22.32 -36.11 19.76
CA LEU A 41 23.29 -36.58 18.76
C LEU A 41 22.97 -36.23 17.30
N PHE A 42 23.36 -35.03 16.87
CA PHE A 42 24.28 -34.87 15.73
C PHE A 42 24.89 -33.47 15.76
N ASN A 43 26.06 -33.38 16.38
CA ASN A 43 27.02 -32.29 16.19
C ASN A 43 28.04 -32.77 15.15
N ARG A 44 28.05 -32.13 13.97
CA ARG A 44 29.19 -31.84 13.09
C ARG A 44 28.69 -31.70 11.66
N ILE A 45 28.49 -30.45 11.25
CA ILE A 45 29.06 -29.85 10.04
C ILE A 45 29.02 -28.35 10.33
N ASP A 46 30.16 -27.83 10.78
CA ASP A 46 30.49 -26.43 10.59
C ASP A 46 30.98 -26.26 9.15
N SER A 47 30.71 -25.07 8.59
CA SER A 47 31.39 -24.47 7.43
C SER A 47 30.77 -24.74 6.05
N ALA A 48 29.72 -23.98 5.71
CA ALA A 48 29.74 -23.14 4.50
C ALA A 48 28.46 -22.29 4.40
N SER A 49 28.67 -20.97 4.41
CA SER A 49 27.95 -20.02 3.58
C SER A 49 26.43 -19.93 3.77
N SER A 50 26.01 -19.07 4.71
CA SER A 50 24.70 -18.43 4.68
C SER A 50 24.51 -17.72 3.34
N PHE A 51 23.72 -18.34 2.46
CA PHE A 51 23.16 -17.67 1.30
C PHE A 51 22.27 -16.53 1.79
N ASN A 52 22.77 -15.30 1.64
CA ASN A 52 21.99 -14.07 1.59
C ASN A 52 21.04 -14.15 0.39
N THR A 53 19.84 -14.69 0.57
CA THR A 53 18.81 -14.76 -0.47
C THR A 53 18.16 -13.41 -0.78
N GLU A 54 18.30 -12.40 0.08
CA GLU A 54 17.77 -11.05 -0.21
C GLU A 54 18.69 -10.22 -1.11
N ARG A 55 20.02 -10.41 -1.07
CA ARG A 55 20.94 -9.76 -2.03
C ARG A 55 20.91 -10.38 -3.43
N SER A 56 20.21 -11.51 -3.60
CA SER A 56 20.10 -12.20 -4.88
C SER A 56 19.04 -11.59 -5.79
N LEU A 57 17.98 -10.98 -5.23
CA LEU A 57 16.89 -10.45 -6.03
C LEU A 57 17.23 -9.06 -6.58
N ASP A 58 17.78 -8.17 -5.74
CA ASP A 58 18.19 -6.84 -6.20
C ASP A 58 19.28 -6.92 -7.27
N ARG A 59 20.26 -7.82 -7.09
CA ARG A 59 21.32 -8.03 -8.10
C ARG A 59 20.77 -8.61 -9.41
N PHE A 60 19.78 -9.49 -9.33
CA PHE A 60 19.13 -10.05 -10.51
C PHE A 60 18.27 -9.01 -11.25
N LEU A 61 17.59 -8.12 -10.50
CA LEU A 61 16.80 -7.03 -11.09
C LEU A 61 17.72 -5.96 -11.72
N GLU A 62 18.86 -5.67 -11.10
CA GLU A 62 19.84 -4.72 -11.63
C GLU A 62 20.54 -5.25 -12.88
N GLU A 63 20.91 -6.55 -12.90
CA GLU A 63 21.48 -7.21 -14.08
C GLU A 63 20.48 -7.27 -15.26
N ARG A 64 19.18 -7.48 -14.97
CA ARG A 64 18.08 -7.37 -15.96
C ARG A 64 17.91 -5.95 -16.51
N PHE A 65 18.03 -4.95 -15.64
CA PHE A 65 17.86 -3.55 -16.03
C PHE A 65 19.01 -3.08 -16.92
N GLU A 66 20.25 -3.48 -16.61
CA GLU A 66 21.41 -3.24 -17.47
C GLU A 66 21.29 -3.95 -18.83
N GLU A 67 20.82 -5.20 -18.86
CA GLU A 67 20.62 -5.94 -20.12
C GLU A 67 19.56 -5.29 -21.01
N ASP A 68 18.43 -4.85 -20.44
CA ASP A 68 17.37 -4.16 -21.20
C ASP A 68 17.79 -2.75 -21.64
N SER A 69 18.56 -2.02 -20.84
CA SER A 69 19.10 -0.71 -21.22
C SER A 69 20.05 -0.80 -22.43
N HIS A 70 20.91 -1.82 -22.47
CA HIS A 70 21.78 -2.05 -23.63
C HIS A 70 21.01 -2.47 -24.90
N ARG A 71 19.85 -3.13 -24.77
CA ARG A 71 19.01 -3.47 -25.94
C ARG A 71 18.28 -2.27 -26.53
N VAL A 72 17.98 -1.26 -25.72
CA VAL A 72 17.35 0.00 -26.19
C VAL A 72 18.36 0.84 -26.96
N ASP A 73 19.61 0.92 -26.50
CA ASP A 73 20.66 1.68 -27.19
C ASP A 73 21.06 1.10 -28.55
N VAL A 74 21.00 -0.23 -28.72
CA VAL A 74 21.27 -0.87 -30.03
C VAL A 74 20.18 -0.54 -31.07
N ARG A 75 18.93 -0.28 -30.64
CA ARG A 75 17.83 0.11 -31.55
C ARG A 75 17.76 1.62 -31.83
N SER A 76 18.40 2.45 -31.01
CA SER A 76 18.41 3.92 -31.19
C SER A 76 19.50 4.43 -32.14
N SER A 77 20.27 3.55 -32.79
CA SER A 77 21.36 3.92 -33.70
C SER A 77 20.97 4.00 -35.19
N LEU A 78 19.68 3.86 -35.52
CA LEU A 78 19.19 4.23 -36.85
C LEU A 78 19.10 5.75 -36.94
N ALA A 79 20.06 6.31 -37.67
CA ALA A 79 20.22 7.72 -37.97
C ALA A 79 18.89 8.44 -38.28
N PRO A 80 18.76 9.73 -37.92
CA PRO A 80 17.60 10.52 -38.32
C PRO A 80 17.61 10.60 -39.85
N VAL A 81 16.67 9.89 -40.48
CA VAL A 81 16.34 10.09 -41.88
C VAL A 81 15.75 11.49 -41.96
N GLU A 82 16.49 12.42 -42.57
CA GLU A 82 16.00 13.75 -42.93
C GLU A 82 14.68 13.59 -43.71
N GLU A 83 13.55 13.85 -43.05
CA GLU A 83 12.28 14.11 -43.71
C GLU A 83 12.43 15.39 -44.52
N LYS A 84 12.88 15.24 -45.77
CA LYS A 84 12.64 16.24 -46.80
C LYS A 84 11.14 16.25 -47.07
N SER A 85 10.46 17.21 -46.46
CA SER A 85 9.10 17.63 -46.81
C SER A 85 9.06 17.99 -48.30
N LEU A 86 8.67 17.03 -49.13
CA LEU A 86 8.26 17.29 -50.50
C LEU A 86 6.91 17.99 -50.44
N ASP A 87 6.96 19.31 -50.55
CA ASP A 87 5.81 20.18 -50.73
C ASP A 87 5.15 19.87 -52.08
N TYR A 88 4.11 19.04 -52.05
CA TYR A 88 3.24 18.75 -53.20
C TYR A 88 2.09 19.75 -53.31
N SER A 89 2.39 21.04 -53.13
CA SER A 89 1.48 22.14 -53.53
C SER A 89 1.45 22.24 -55.06
N ARG A 90 0.84 21.24 -55.71
CA ARG A 90 0.57 21.21 -57.13
C ARG A 90 -0.71 22.01 -57.38
N GLU A 91 -0.56 23.19 -57.97
CA GLU A 91 -1.68 24.01 -58.45
C GLU A 91 -2.65 23.17 -59.29
N GLU A 92 -3.85 22.94 -58.76
CA GLU A 92 -4.99 22.46 -59.54
C GLU A 92 -5.40 23.54 -60.53
N ARG A 93 -4.85 23.49 -61.75
CA ARG A 93 -5.45 24.17 -62.89
C ARG A 93 -6.61 23.31 -63.41
N PRO A 94 -7.86 23.81 -63.44
CA PRO A 94 -8.97 23.08 -64.01
C PRO A 94 -8.81 23.02 -65.55
N LEU A 95 -8.39 21.85 -66.05
CA LEU A 95 -8.42 21.51 -67.47
C LEU A 95 -9.85 21.14 -67.87
N ILE A 96 -10.73 22.14 -67.97
CA ILE A 96 -11.99 22.00 -68.71
C ILE A 96 -11.63 22.07 -70.19
N ARG A 97 -11.30 20.92 -70.81
CA ARG A 97 -11.35 20.77 -72.26
C ARG A 97 -12.68 20.11 -72.63
N SER A 98 -13.62 20.95 -73.03
CA SER A 98 -14.86 20.57 -73.70
C SER A 98 -14.56 19.70 -74.94
N PRO A 99 -15.23 18.54 -75.13
CA PRO A 99 -15.10 17.71 -76.34
C PRO A 99 -15.74 18.31 -77.61
N ALA A 100 -16.30 19.52 -77.57
CA ALA A 100 -17.21 19.99 -78.63
C ALA A 100 -16.57 20.69 -79.84
N ALA A 101 -15.24 20.72 -79.99
CA ALA A 101 -14.58 21.58 -81.00
C ALA A 101 -13.87 20.86 -82.16
N PHE A 102 -14.02 19.53 -82.32
CA PHE A 102 -13.26 18.76 -83.32
C PHE A 102 -14.13 18.07 -84.37
N ASN A 103 -15.21 18.73 -84.83
CA ASN A 103 -16.03 18.18 -85.92
C ASN A 103 -16.62 19.26 -86.85
N ARG A 104 -15.77 20.15 -87.36
CA ARG A 104 -16.08 21.03 -88.49
C ARG A 104 -14.86 21.11 -89.39
N ASN A 105 -14.86 20.37 -90.50
CA ASN A 105 -14.24 20.71 -91.79
C ASN A 105 -13.94 19.46 -92.64
N HIS A 106 -14.96 18.70 -93.06
CA HIS A 106 -14.77 17.72 -94.16
C HIS A 106 -15.96 17.55 -95.12
N GLU A 107 -16.92 18.49 -95.19
CA GLU A 107 -18.08 18.36 -96.10
C GLU A 107 -18.04 19.22 -97.38
N ASN A 108 -16.97 19.99 -97.66
CA ASN A 108 -16.94 20.91 -98.81
C ASN A 108 -16.05 20.50 -100.00
N MET A 109 -15.66 19.23 -100.13
CA MET A 109 -14.70 18.79 -101.17
C MET A 109 -15.22 17.69 -102.12
N THR A 110 -16.54 17.51 -102.26
CA THR A 110 -17.14 16.53 -103.18
C THR A 110 -18.16 17.10 -104.17
N LYS A 111 -18.36 18.42 -104.23
CA LYS A 111 -19.33 19.06 -105.16
C LYS A 111 -18.76 19.67 -106.44
N SER A 112 -17.51 19.40 -106.82
CA SER A 112 -16.88 20.03 -108.00
C SER A 112 -16.56 19.10 -109.17
N PHE A 113 -17.06 17.86 -109.19
CA PHE A 113 -16.72 16.88 -110.25
C PHE A 113 -17.91 16.43 -111.11
N GLU A 114 -19.14 16.82 -110.79
CA GLU A 114 -20.35 16.46 -111.56
C GLU A 114 -20.73 17.50 -112.64
N GLU A 115 -20.17 18.72 -112.62
CA GLU A 115 -20.52 19.82 -113.55
C GLU A 115 -19.73 19.83 -114.88
N LEU A 116 -18.79 18.90 -115.10
CA LEU A 116 -17.96 18.84 -116.33
C LEU A 116 -18.40 17.77 -117.34
N ARG A 117 -19.55 17.11 -117.13
CA ARG A 117 -20.02 16.00 -117.98
C ARG A 117 -21.15 16.35 -118.96
N GLN A 118 -21.55 17.63 -119.08
CA GLN A 118 -22.63 18.09 -119.99
C GLN A 118 -22.16 19.06 -121.10
N GLY A 119 -20.89 18.99 -121.51
CA GLY A 119 -20.38 19.76 -122.66
C GLY A 119 -20.25 18.92 -123.92
N SER A 120 -21.34 18.49 -124.54
CA SER A 120 -21.33 17.90 -125.88
C SER A 120 -21.10 19.00 -126.93
N PRO A 121 -20.00 19.00 -127.72
CA PRO A 121 -19.87 19.93 -128.83
C PRO A 121 -20.76 19.45 -129.98
N SER A 122 -21.81 20.21 -130.31
CA SER A 122 -22.63 19.97 -131.51
C SER A 122 -21.76 20.14 -132.76
N PHE A 123 -21.54 19.04 -133.48
CA PHE A 123 -20.84 18.99 -134.75
C PHE A 123 -21.66 19.75 -135.83
N LYS A 124 -21.33 21.02 -136.11
CA LYS A 124 -21.88 21.75 -137.27
C LYS A 124 -21.12 21.36 -138.54
N SER A 125 -21.51 20.24 -139.12
CA SER A 125 -21.13 19.80 -140.47
C SER A 125 -21.73 20.76 -141.51
N SER A 126 -20.88 21.57 -142.12
CA SER A 126 -21.24 22.53 -143.18
C SER A 126 -20.63 22.07 -144.50
N PHE A 127 -21.14 20.98 -145.07
CA PHE A 127 -20.80 20.62 -146.45
C PHE A 127 -21.62 21.49 -147.41
N LYS A 128 -20.97 22.49 -148.00
CA LYS A 128 -21.45 23.16 -149.23
C LYS A 128 -21.08 22.26 -150.41
N THR A 129 -22.06 21.57 -150.97
CA THR A 129 -21.99 20.95 -152.30
C THR A 129 -22.11 22.06 -153.34
N ASN A 130 -21.03 22.34 -154.07
CA ASN A 130 -21.06 23.25 -155.20
C ASN A 130 -21.12 22.41 -156.47
N GLU A 131 -22.32 22.29 -157.04
CA GLU A 131 -22.56 21.78 -158.38
C GLU A 131 -22.09 22.83 -159.38
N TYR A 132 -21.15 22.50 -160.26
CA TYR A 132 -20.90 23.27 -161.48
C TYR A 132 -20.98 22.36 -162.70
N HIS A 133 -22.03 22.60 -163.48
CA HIS A 133 -22.28 22.04 -164.80
C HIS A 133 -21.32 22.59 -165.85
N GLY A 134 -20.84 21.69 -166.70
CA GLY A 134 -20.83 21.84 -168.15
C GLY A 134 -19.73 22.71 -168.78
N PHE A 135 -18.90 22.10 -169.61
CA PHE A 135 -18.94 22.39 -171.05
C PHE A 135 -18.21 21.31 -171.85
N THR A 136 -18.80 21.00 -172.99
CA THR A 136 -18.39 19.98 -173.95
C THR A 136 -17.17 20.42 -174.77
N SER A 137 -16.18 19.55 -174.94
CA SER A 137 -15.41 19.48 -176.17
C SER A 137 -14.82 18.09 -176.33
N LYS A 138 -15.34 17.34 -177.31
CA LYS A 138 -14.73 16.10 -177.78
C LYS A 138 -13.57 16.49 -178.69
N LYS A 139 -12.34 16.17 -178.30
CA LYS A 139 -11.27 15.67 -179.18
C LYS A 139 -10.01 15.39 -178.35
N ASP A 140 -9.68 14.11 -178.24
CA ASP A 140 -8.35 13.58 -177.87
C ASP A 140 -7.80 13.85 -176.46
N ASP A 141 -8.67 13.93 -175.44
CA ASP A 141 -8.29 14.08 -174.03
C ASP A 141 -8.17 12.73 -173.27
N SER A 142 -7.80 11.66 -173.99
CA SER A 142 -7.43 10.37 -173.37
C SER A 142 -6.27 10.52 -172.37
N TRP A 143 -5.46 11.56 -172.55
CA TRP A 143 -4.36 11.88 -171.65
C TRP A 143 -4.83 12.68 -170.43
N GLU A 144 -5.78 13.62 -170.57
CA GLU A 144 -6.28 14.41 -169.43
C GLU A 144 -7.10 13.58 -168.44
N ASN A 145 -7.95 12.66 -168.92
CA ASN A 145 -8.63 11.70 -168.04
C ASN A 145 -7.64 10.75 -167.37
N SER A 146 -6.53 10.39 -168.04
CA SER A 146 -5.46 9.61 -167.41
C SER A 146 -4.75 10.40 -166.32
N ILE A 147 -4.46 11.69 -166.54
CA ILE A 147 -3.85 12.59 -165.55
C ILE A 147 -4.76 12.78 -164.34
N LEU A 148 -6.06 13.02 -164.55
CA LEU A 148 -7.04 13.14 -163.47
C LEU A 148 -7.14 11.84 -162.66
N LEU A 149 -7.15 10.69 -163.34
CA LEU A 149 -7.13 9.39 -162.67
C LEU A 149 -5.82 9.15 -161.90
N GLU A 150 -4.68 9.60 -162.42
CA GLU A 150 -3.37 9.56 -161.75
C GLU A 150 -3.36 10.47 -160.51
N MET A 151 -3.91 11.68 -160.61
CA MET A 151 -4.05 12.62 -159.50
C MET A 151 -5.02 12.11 -158.43
N GLU A 152 -6.12 11.46 -158.83
CA GLU A 152 -7.05 10.81 -157.90
C GLU A 152 -6.41 9.60 -157.22
N LYS A 153 -5.64 8.78 -157.95
CA LYS A 153 -4.84 7.70 -157.36
C LYS A 153 -3.80 8.25 -156.38
N GLU A 154 -3.08 9.32 -156.73
CA GLU A 154 -2.11 9.96 -155.86
C GLU A 154 -2.77 10.57 -154.62
N ASN A 155 -3.93 11.19 -154.77
CA ASN A 155 -4.73 11.69 -153.65
C ASN A 155 -5.27 10.55 -152.78
N SER A 156 -5.69 9.44 -153.37
CA SER A 156 -6.12 8.24 -152.65
C SER A 156 -4.96 7.67 -151.84
N ILE A 157 -3.76 7.57 -152.41
CA ILE A 157 -2.54 7.13 -151.71
C ILE A 157 -2.19 8.11 -150.58
N LYS A 158 -2.27 9.42 -150.80
CA LYS A 158 -2.04 10.44 -149.75
C LYS A 158 -3.08 10.35 -148.63
N LEU A 159 -4.34 10.09 -148.96
CA LEU A 159 -5.41 9.91 -147.97
C LEU A 159 -5.24 8.60 -147.21
N GLU A 160 -4.89 7.51 -147.89
CA GLU A 160 -4.59 6.22 -147.28
C GLU A 160 -3.40 6.32 -146.31
N GLY A 161 -2.30 6.97 -146.71
CA GLY A 161 -1.18 7.25 -145.82
C GLY A 161 -1.56 8.09 -144.60
N LYS A 162 -2.45 9.08 -144.76
CA LYS A 162 -3.00 9.86 -143.64
C LYS A 162 -3.92 9.05 -142.73
N VAL A 163 -4.68 8.11 -143.28
CA VAL A 163 -5.54 7.19 -142.51
C VAL A 163 -4.65 6.25 -141.69
N ILE A 164 -3.65 5.63 -142.31
CA ILE A 164 -2.68 4.76 -141.63
C ILE A 164 -1.97 5.51 -140.48
N GLU A 165 -1.51 6.75 -140.72
CA GLU A 165 -0.86 7.54 -139.67
C GLU A 165 -1.83 7.91 -138.54
N LYS A 166 -3.10 8.23 -138.86
CA LYS A 166 -4.13 8.46 -137.84
C LYS A 166 -4.43 7.20 -137.03
N ASP A 167 -4.54 6.04 -137.67
CA ASP A 167 -4.77 4.77 -137.00
C ASP A 167 -3.60 4.42 -136.08
N ARG A 168 -2.35 4.64 -136.53
CA ARG A 168 -1.17 4.53 -135.69
C ARG A 168 -1.24 5.45 -134.46
N ILE A 169 -1.61 6.72 -134.64
CA ILE A 169 -1.79 7.66 -133.53
C ILE A 169 -2.90 7.19 -132.58
N ILE A 170 -4.00 6.66 -133.11
CA ILE A 170 -5.10 6.11 -132.31
C ILE A 170 -4.61 4.91 -131.48
N ASP A 171 -3.80 4.02 -132.06
CA ASP A 171 -3.22 2.88 -131.36
C ASP A 171 -2.24 3.32 -130.26
N GLU A 172 -1.35 4.29 -130.54
CA GLU A 172 -0.43 4.86 -129.54
C GLU A 172 -1.22 5.53 -128.39
N LEU A 173 -2.27 6.29 -128.71
CA LEU A 173 -3.15 6.90 -127.70
C LEU A 173 -3.93 5.86 -126.91
N THR A 174 -4.41 4.79 -127.56
CA THR A 174 -5.15 3.70 -126.91
C THR A 174 -4.24 2.90 -125.98
N GLN A 175 -3.00 2.63 -126.39
CA GLN A 175 -1.99 1.99 -125.57
C GLN A 175 -1.62 2.87 -124.38
N LYS A 176 -1.40 4.17 -124.60
CA LYS A 176 -1.10 5.14 -123.53
C LYS A 176 -2.27 5.26 -122.55
N ASN A 177 -3.50 5.33 -123.03
CA ASN A 177 -4.71 5.36 -122.20
C ASN A 177 -4.84 4.07 -121.36
N SER A 178 -4.59 2.91 -121.97
CA SER A 178 -4.59 1.62 -121.26
C SER A 178 -3.49 1.51 -120.20
N ARG A 179 -2.33 2.13 -120.42
CA ARG A 179 -1.25 2.22 -119.44
C ARG A 179 -1.62 3.16 -118.29
N LEU A 180 -2.10 4.35 -118.59
CA LEU A 180 -2.55 5.32 -117.59
C LEU A 180 -3.70 4.77 -116.75
N GLN A 181 -4.65 4.06 -117.36
CA GLN A 181 -5.75 3.41 -116.66
C GLN A 181 -5.23 2.36 -115.66
N ARG A 182 -4.26 1.52 -116.07
CA ARG A 182 -3.61 0.57 -115.16
C ARG A 182 -2.89 1.26 -114.01
N GLU A 183 -2.14 2.33 -114.28
CA GLU A 183 -1.46 3.11 -113.24
C GLU A 183 -2.47 3.72 -112.24
N VAL A 184 -3.60 4.27 -112.73
CA VAL A 184 -4.68 4.79 -111.88
C VAL A 184 -5.27 3.69 -110.99
N ASP A 185 -5.52 2.49 -111.54
CA ASP A 185 -6.08 1.37 -110.78
C ASP A 185 -5.07 0.81 -109.76
N GLU A 186 -3.77 0.79 -110.09
CA GLU A 186 -2.69 0.48 -109.14
C GLU A 186 -2.60 1.51 -108.01
N TYR A 187 -2.71 2.81 -108.29
CA TYR A 187 -2.72 3.84 -107.25
C TYR A 187 -3.99 3.75 -106.38
N ARG A 188 -5.15 3.43 -106.96
CA ARG A 188 -6.39 3.21 -106.21
C ARG A 188 -6.27 2.02 -105.26
N THR A 189 -5.72 0.89 -105.72
CA THR A 189 -5.51 -0.28 -104.87
C THR A 189 -4.51 0.02 -103.74
N LYS A 190 -3.39 0.70 -104.03
CA LYS A 190 -2.44 1.15 -103.00
C LYS A 190 -3.07 2.10 -101.99
N MET A 191 -3.87 3.08 -102.43
CA MET A 191 -4.59 3.99 -101.52
C MET A 191 -5.58 3.25 -100.63
N ASN A 192 -6.31 2.26 -101.17
CA ASN A 192 -7.23 1.45 -100.39
C ASN A 192 -6.50 0.56 -99.37
N LEU A 193 -5.36 -0.03 -99.73
CA LEU A 193 -4.53 -0.80 -98.79
C LEU A 193 -4.04 0.09 -97.63
N ILE A 194 -3.45 1.25 -97.94
CA ILE A 194 -2.98 2.20 -96.92
C ILE A 194 -4.15 2.69 -96.04
N ARG A 195 -5.33 2.92 -96.63
CA ARG A 195 -6.53 3.29 -95.88
C ARG A 195 -6.93 2.17 -94.91
N ASN A 196 -7.02 0.92 -95.38
CA ASN A 196 -7.40 -0.22 -94.55
C ASN A 196 -6.38 -0.49 -93.43
N GLU A 197 -5.08 -0.37 -93.71
CA GLU A 197 -4.02 -0.47 -92.70
C GLU A 197 -4.16 0.61 -91.63
N LYS A 198 -4.37 1.87 -92.04
CA LYS A 198 -4.61 2.98 -91.11
C LYS A 198 -5.88 2.81 -90.29
N GLU A 199 -6.95 2.30 -90.89
CA GLU A 199 -8.21 2.01 -90.19
C GLU A 199 -8.04 0.87 -89.17
N SER A 200 -7.29 -0.18 -89.53
CA SER A 200 -6.94 -1.26 -88.60
C SER A 200 -6.07 -0.77 -87.44
N ASP A 201 -5.04 0.02 -87.73
CA ASP A 201 -4.16 0.63 -86.72
C ASP A 201 -4.93 1.58 -85.80
N ALA A 202 -5.79 2.44 -86.37
CA ALA A 202 -6.67 3.31 -85.60
C ALA A 202 -7.61 2.49 -84.70
N GLY A 203 -8.20 1.41 -85.22
CA GLY A 203 -9.02 0.48 -84.43
C GLY A 203 -8.26 -0.16 -83.27
N TYR A 204 -7.00 -0.55 -83.47
CA TYR A 204 -6.14 -1.06 -82.41
C TYR A 204 -5.82 -0.01 -81.35
N GLN A 205 -5.50 1.22 -81.75
CA GLN A 205 -5.22 2.31 -80.80
C GLN A 205 -6.47 2.71 -80.01
N ILE A 206 -7.65 2.73 -80.63
CA ILE A 206 -8.93 2.99 -79.93
C ILE A 206 -9.16 1.92 -78.85
N LYS A 207 -9.06 0.63 -79.20
CA LYS A 207 -9.19 -0.44 -78.21
C LYS A 207 -8.19 -0.33 -77.07
N LYS A 208 -6.94 0.05 -77.38
CA LYS A 208 -5.90 0.26 -76.36
C LYS A 208 -6.23 1.44 -75.46
N ILE A 209 -6.81 2.52 -75.99
CA ILE A 209 -7.27 3.66 -75.20
C ILE A 209 -8.41 3.24 -74.27
N ASP A 210 -9.40 2.50 -74.78
CA ASP A 210 -10.53 2.00 -74.00
C ASP A 210 -10.06 1.08 -72.85
N ASP A 211 -9.13 0.16 -73.13
CA ASP A 211 -8.53 -0.72 -72.11
C ASP A 211 -7.78 0.06 -71.02
N LEU A 212 -7.04 1.12 -71.42
CA LEU A 212 -6.33 1.98 -70.47
C LEU A 212 -7.29 2.83 -69.64
N GLN A 213 -8.38 3.31 -70.24
CA GLN A 213 -9.44 4.04 -69.52
C GLN A 213 -10.14 3.14 -68.50
N ALA A 214 -10.53 1.92 -68.89
CA ALA A 214 -11.13 0.96 -67.97
C ALA A 214 -10.19 0.61 -66.79
N ARG A 215 -8.88 0.47 -67.05
CA ARG A 215 -7.89 0.26 -66.00
C ARG A 215 -7.73 1.48 -65.08
N LEU A 216 -7.78 2.69 -65.64
CA LEU A 216 -7.72 3.93 -64.87
C LEU A 216 -8.92 4.04 -63.93
N GLU A 217 -10.14 3.84 -64.44
CA GLU A 217 -11.38 3.84 -63.65
C GLU A 217 -11.34 2.79 -62.53
N ALA A 218 -10.87 1.57 -62.82
CA ALA A 218 -10.72 0.53 -61.81
C ALA A 218 -9.73 0.92 -60.70
N CYS A 219 -8.63 1.58 -61.06
CA CYS A 219 -7.65 2.11 -60.11
C CYS A 219 -8.23 3.26 -59.28
N GLU A 220 -9.00 4.17 -59.87
CA GLU A 220 -9.68 5.27 -59.16
C GLU A 220 -10.70 4.75 -58.16
N ILE A 221 -11.55 3.78 -58.55
CA ILE A 221 -12.50 3.13 -57.64
C ILE A 221 -11.75 2.45 -56.48
N LYS A 222 -10.64 1.76 -56.76
CA LYS A 222 -9.82 1.14 -55.72
C LYS A 222 -9.23 2.19 -54.77
N ASN A 223 -8.76 3.32 -55.28
CA ASN A 223 -8.21 4.41 -54.48
C ASN A 223 -9.28 5.02 -53.57
N MET A 224 -10.49 5.29 -54.09
CA MET A 224 -11.62 5.78 -53.29
C MET A 224 -11.97 4.81 -52.15
N ARG A 225 -12.00 3.50 -52.42
CA ARG A 225 -12.25 2.48 -51.38
C ARG A 225 -11.17 2.46 -50.30
N LEU A 226 -9.90 2.60 -50.68
CA LEU A 226 -8.80 2.66 -49.71
C LEU A 226 -8.85 3.95 -48.87
N GLN A 227 -9.23 5.07 -49.48
CA GLN A 227 -9.43 6.33 -48.77
C GLN A 227 -10.59 6.23 -47.77
N GLU A 228 -11.70 5.61 -48.17
CA GLU A 228 -12.84 5.34 -47.27
C GLU A 228 -12.42 4.43 -46.11
N GLN A 229 -11.69 3.33 -46.38
CA GLN A 229 -11.15 2.45 -45.35
C GLN A 229 -10.20 3.20 -44.39
N SER A 230 -9.31 4.03 -44.91
CA SER A 230 -8.41 4.87 -44.11
C SER A 230 -9.19 5.81 -43.19
N SER A 231 -10.22 6.49 -43.72
CA SER A 231 -11.10 7.36 -42.92
C SER A 231 -11.85 6.59 -41.82
N ASN A 232 -12.33 5.38 -42.13
CA ASN A 232 -13.00 4.52 -41.17
C ASN A 232 -12.05 4.07 -40.03
N PHE A 233 -10.81 3.69 -40.36
CA PHE A 233 -9.81 3.36 -39.35
C PHE A 233 -9.45 4.57 -38.48
N GLN A 234 -9.36 5.77 -39.06
CA GLN A 234 -9.11 6.98 -38.29
C GLN A 234 -10.24 7.26 -37.28
N VAL A 235 -11.50 7.08 -37.69
CA VAL A 235 -12.65 7.22 -36.78
C VAL A 235 -12.59 6.17 -35.67
N GLN A 236 -12.29 4.91 -35.99
CA GLN A 236 -12.13 3.85 -34.99
C GLN A 236 -11.01 4.15 -34.00
N MET A 237 -9.86 4.63 -34.48
CA MET A 237 -8.74 5.06 -33.64
C MET A 237 -9.17 6.16 -32.66
N ASN A 238 -9.84 7.21 -33.16
CA ASN A 238 -10.33 8.30 -32.31
C ASN A 238 -11.32 7.81 -31.22
N VAL A 239 -12.19 6.84 -31.55
CA VAL A 239 -13.10 6.23 -30.57
C VAL A 239 -12.33 5.44 -29.51
N LYS A 240 -11.29 4.69 -29.91
CA LYS A 240 -10.44 3.94 -28.97
C LYS A 240 -9.61 4.86 -28.09
N ASP A 241 -9.10 5.96 -28.61
CA ASP A 241 -8.38 6.97 -27.81
C ASP A 241 -9.30 7.62 -26.78
N GLN A 242 -10.55 7.91 -27.13
CA GLN A 242 -11.54 8.40 -26.16
C GLN A 242 -11.86 7.35 -25.08
N GLN A 243 -11.93 6.06 -25.46
CA GLN A 243 -12.14 4.96 -24.52
C GLN A 243 -10.95 4.84 -23.54
N ILE A 244 -9.71 4.92 -24.04
CA ILE A 244 -8.49 4.90 -23.22
C ILE A 244 -8.51 6.04 -22.21
N LYS A 245 -8.79 7.28 -22.65
CA LYS A 245 -8.87 8.46 -21.76
C LYS A 245 -9.92 8.31 -20.65
N ARG A 246 -11.06 7.66 -20.93
CA ARG A 246 -12.08 7.36 -19.90
C ARG A 246 -11.57 6.34 -18.89
N LEU A 247 -10.96 5.26 -19.35
CA LEU A 247 -10.40 4.22 -18.49
C LEU A 247 -9.24 4.76 -17.63
N GLU A 248 -8.40 5.64 -18.17
CA GLU A 248 -7.35 6.33 -17.41
C GLU A 248 -7.93 7.21 -16.30
N PHE A 249 -9.01 7.95 -16.60
CA PHE A 249 -9.70 8.74 -15.59
C PHE A 249 -10.31 7.87 -14.48
N GLU A 250 -10.98 6.77 -14.84
CA GLU A 250 -11.53 5.81 -13.87
C GLU A 250 -10.44 5.18 -13.01
N LYS A 251 -9.32 4.75 -13.61
CA LYS A 251 -8.15 4.23 -12.91
C LYS A 251 -7.63 5.26 -11.89
N ASN A 252 -7.44 6.52 -12.29
CA ASN A 252 -6.97 7.58 -11.39
C ASN A 252 -7.93 7.85 -10.24
N GLN A 253 -9.25 7.69 -10.44
CA GLN A 253 -10.24 7.80 -9.35
C GLN A 253 -10.16 6.62 -8.38
N ILE A 254 -9.96 5.41 -8.89
CA ILE A 254 -9.76 4.21 -8.06
C ILE A 254 -8.49 4.35 -7.23
N GLU A 255 -7.38 4.78 -7.82
CA GLU A 255 -6.11 5.00 -7.12
C GLU A 255 -6.28 6.01 -5.97
N ARG A 256 -6.93 7.15 -6.21
CA ARG A 256 -7.23 8.14 -5.15
C ARG A 256 -8.10 7.57 -4.03
N ASN A 257 -9.08 6.73 -4.37
CA ASN A 257 -9.93 6.09 -3.38
C ASN A 257 -9.16 5.06 -2.55
N ASP A 258 -8.23 4.33 -3.17
CA ASP A 258 -7.39 3.37 -2.48
C ASP A 258 -6.35 4.06 -1.59
N ASP A 259 -5.76 5.17 -2.02
CA ASP A 259 -4.91 6.03 -1.17
C ASP A 259 -5.67 6.50 0.08
N GLN A 260 -6.93 6.93 -0.07
CA GLN A 260 -7.77 7.30 1.07
C GLN A 260 -8.07 6.13 2.01
N LYS A 261 -8.28 4.92 1.48
CA LYS A 261 -8.47 3.72 2.31
C LYS A 261 -7.20 3.35 3.05
N ILE A 262 -6.04 3.44 2.41
CA ILE A 262 -4.73 3.19 3.03
C ILE A 262 -4.52 4.17 4.18
N GLN A 263 -4.78 5.47 3.99
CA GLN A 263 -4.68 6.46 5.08
C GLN A 263 -5.60 6.12 6.26
N ARG A 264 -6.85 5.70 6.01
CA ARG A 264 -7.79 5.27 7.07
C ARG A 264 -7.31 4.01 7.80
N LEU A 265 -6.69 3.06 7.09
CA LEU A 265 -6.11 1.86 7.68
C LEU A 265 -4.93 2.23 8.59
N GLU A 266 -4.02 3.10 8.13
CA GLU A 266 -2.88 3.58 8.94
C GLU A 266 -3.34 4.35 10.19
N GLU A 267 -4.41 5.13 10.10
CA GLU A 267 -5.04 5.78 11.26
C GLU A 267 -5.63 4.76 12.25
N ALA A 268 -6.33 3.74 11.74
CA ALA A 268 -6.89 2.68 12.57
C ALA A 268 -5.79 1.86 13.26
N GLU A 269 -4.71 1.52 12.55
CA GLU A 269 -3.53 0.83 13.10
C GLU A 269 -2.85 1.66 14.18
N ARG A 270 -2.66 2.97 13.97
CA ARG A 270 -2.14 3.88 15.00
C ARG A 270 -3.02 3.87 16.24
N LYS A 271 -4.35 3.86 16.08
CA LYS A 271 -5.31 3.80 17.20
C LYS A 271 -5.23 2.46 17.93
N ILE A 272 -5.18 1.33 17.22
CA ILE A 272 -5.02 0.00 17.80
C ILE A 272 -3.73 -0.09 18.60
N ASN A 273 -2.61 0.38 18.03
CA ASN A 273 -1.33 0.41 18.72
C ASN A 273 -1.37 1.27 20.00
N GLY A 274 -2.10 2.39 19.99
CA GLY A 274 -2.37 3.18 21.18
C GLY A 274 -3.11 2.40 22.26
N LEU A 275 -4.21 1.72 21.89
CA LEU A 275 -5.00 0.90 22.82
C LEU A 275 -4.23 -0.31 23.35
N VAL A 276 -3.36 -0.93 22.54
CA VAL A 276 -2.49 -2.03 22.98
C VAL A 276 -1.51 -1.56 24.05
N LYS A 277 -0.91 -0.37 23.87
CA LYS A 277 -0.03 0.24 24.89
C LYS A 277 -0.78 0.56 26.18
N GLU A 278 -1.97 1.14 26.06
CA GLU A 278 -2.83 1.43 27.22
C GLU A 278 -3.20 0.15 27.99
N ARG A 279 -3.61 -0.91 27.28
CA ARG A 279 -3.89 -2.21 27.87
C ARG A 279 -2.67 -2.79 28.58
N ALA A 280 -1.47 -2.69 28.00
CA ALA A 280 -0.24 -3.15 28.64
C ALA A 280 0.05 -2.39 29.95
N ASN A 281 -0.16 -1.07 29.96
CA ASN A 281 -0.03 -0.26 31.17
C ASN A 281 -1.02 -0.67 32.26
N LEU A 282 -2.30 -0.89 31.91
CA LEU A 282 -3.32 -1.35 32.85
C LEU A 282 -3.05 -2.76 33.40
N ILE A 283 -2.44 -3.64 32.61
CA ILE A 283 -2.00 -4.96 33.09
C ILE A 283 -0.90 -4.79 34.14
N ASN A 284 0.14 -3.99 33.85
CA ASN A 284 1.23 -3.71 34.80
C ASN A 284 0.72 -3.06 36.10
N GLU A 285 -0.22 -2.12 35.99
CA GLU A 285 -0.85 -1.49 37.16
C GLU A 285 -1.62 -2.51 38.00
N ASN A 286 -2.42 -3.39 37.37
CA ASN A 286 -3.12 -4.47 38.06
C ASN A 286 -2.17 -5.45 38.74
N GLU A 287 -1.04 -5.79 38.12
CA GLU A 287 -0.02 -6.65 38.72
C GLU A 287 0.60 -6.00 39.96
N ASN A 288 0.92 -4.70 39.90
CA ASN A 288 1.41 -3.94 41.06
C ASN A 288 0.36 -3.89 42.19
N LEU A 289 -0.91 -3.64 41.87
CA LEU A 289 -2.00 -3.66 42.86
C LEU A 289 -2.17 -5.04 43.50
N ARG A 290 -2.06 -6.12 42.71
CA ARG A 290 -2.08 -7.49 43.25
C ARG A 290 -0.92 -7.74 44.21
N PHE A 291 0.29 -7.30 43.88
CA PHE A 291 1.45 -7.42 44.77
C PHE A 291 1.24 -6.64 46.08
N GLN A 292 0.68 -5.43 46.01
CA GLN A 292 0.34 -4.65 47.19
C GLN A 292 -0.74 -5.33 48.05
N LEU A 293 -1.78 -5.89 47.43
CA LEU A 293 -2.81 -6.65 48.14
C LEU A 293 -2.21 -7.87 48.85
N GLU A 294 -1.36 -8.65 48.19
CA GLU A 294 -0.69 -9.81 48.79
C GLU A 294 0.20 -9.39 49.98
N SER A 295 0.92 -8.27 49.86
CA SER A 295 1.71 -7.70 50.95
C SER A 295 0.83 -7.30 52.14
N ASN A 296 -0.29 -6.62 51.89
CA ASN A 296 -1.24 -6.21 52.92
C ASN A 296 -1.94 -7.42 53.58
N GLU A 297 -2.25 -8.47 52.82
CA GLU A 297 -2.78 -9.72 53.35
C GLU A 297 -1.78 -10.39 54.28
N LYS A 298 -0.50 -10.48 53.90
CA LYS A 298 0.57 -10.99 54.77
C LYS A 298 0.68 -10.18 56.06
N GLN A 299 0.65 -8.85 55.98
CA GLN A 299 0.63 -7.97 57.17
C GLN A 299 -0.62 -8.17 58.03
N THR A 300 -1.78 -8.43 57.42
CA THR A 300 -3.01 -8.71 58.13
C THR A 300 -2.94 -10.05 58.86
N ILE A 301 -2.37 -11.08 58.23
CA ILE A 301 -2.15 -12.40 58.85
C ILE A 301 -1.19 -12.28 60.04
N THR A 302 -0.06 -11.57 59.90
CA THR A 302 0.88 -11.37 61.01
C THR A 302 0.24 -10.58 62.14
N SER A 303 -0.51 -9.52 61.84
CA SER A 303 -1.25 -8.74 62.83
C SER A 303 -2.28 -9.59 63.58
N LYS A 304 -3.04 -10.44 62.87
CA LYS A 304 -3.98 -11.38 63.49
C LYS A 304 -3.29 -12.38 64.42
N SER A 305 -2.12 -12.91 64.03
CA SER A 305 -1.32 -13.79 64.91
C SER A 305 -0.92 -13.09 66.20
N ILE A 306 -0.43 -11.85 66.10
CA ILE A 306 -0.04 -11.03 67.27
C ILE A 306 -1.26 -10.77 68.17
N VAL A 307 -2.41 -10.43 67.59
CA VAL A 307 -3.66 -10.23 68.35
C VAL A 307 -4.05 -11.49 69.11
N LEU A 308 -3.97 -12.67 68.48
CA LEU A 308 -4.26 -13.94 69.15
C LEU A 308 -3.27 -14.23 70.29
N ASP A 309 -1.98 -13.96 70.10
CA ASP A 309 -0.97 -14.13 71.14
C ASP A 309 -1.22 -13.18 72.33
N LEU A 310 -1.55 -11.92 72.05
CA LEU A 310 -1.95 -10.94 73.08
C LEU A 310 -3.23 -11.38 73.80
N GLN A 311 -4.21 -11.92 73.09
CA GLN A 311 -5.46 -12.40 73.71
C GLN A 311 -5.22 -13.61 74.62
N ARG A 312 -4.31 -14.52 74.24
CA ARG A 312 -3.85 -15.61 75.13
C ARG A 312 -3.16 -15.06 76.38
N GLU A 313 -2.29 -14.07 76.22
CA GLU A 313 -1.58 -13.46 77.35
C GLU A 313 -2.53 -12.70 78.28
N VAL A 314 -3.50 -11.97 77.75
CA VAL A 314 -4.57 -11.33 78.54
C VAL A 314 -5.36 -12.39 79.31
N SER A 315 -5.73 -13.51 78.68
CA SER A 315 -6.43 -14.61 79.34
C SER A 315 -5.59 -15.23 80.47
N ARG A 316 -4.28 -15.42 80.23
CA ARG A 316 -3.32 -15.92 81.23
C ARG A 316 -3.20 -14.95 82.41
N LEU A 317 -3.06 -13.66 82.15
CA LEU A 317 -2.97 -12.62 83.18
C LEU A 317 -4.27 -12.49 83.97
N SER A 318 -5.44 -12.65 83.32
CA SER A 318 -6.74 -12.72 84.01
C SER A 318 -6.79 -13.90 84.97
N ALA A 319 -6.41 -15.10 84.52
CA ALA A 319 -6.39 -16.28 85.39
C ALA A 319 -5.43 -16.11 86.59
N VAL A 320 -4.25 -15.50 86.37
CA VAL A 320 -3.31 -15.16 87.45
C VAL A 320 -3.91 -14.13 88.41
N ARG A 321 -4.62 -13.13 87.89
CA ARG A 321 -5.32 -12.13 88.70
C ARG A 321 -6.42 -12.79 89.55
N ASP A 322 -7.25 -13.65 88.96
CA ASP A 322 -8.34 -14.32 89.66
C ASP A 322 -7.81 -15.26 90.75
N ALA A 323 -6.73 -16.01 90.47
CA ALA A 323 -6.03 -16.82 91.47
C ALA A 323 -5.49 -15.99 92.64
N ARG A 324 -4.91 -14.81 92.34
CA ARG A 324 -4.46 -13.87 93.39
C ARG A 324 -5.62 -13.26 94.17
N GLU A 325 -6.74 -12.95 93.53
CA GLU A 325 -7.93 -12.44 94.21
C GLU A 325 -8.50 -13.48 95.19
N GLU A 326 -8.56 -14.75 94.79
CA GLU A 326 -8.96 -15.86 95.69
C GLU A 326 -7.92 -16.11 96.80
N GLU A 327 -6.62 -16.01 96.52
CA GLU A 327 -5.56 -16.06 97.56
C GLU A 327 -5.74 -14.91 98.58
N ILE A 328 -5.95 -13.69 98.10
CA ILE A 328 -6.20 -12.52 98.96
C ILE A 328 -7.47 -12.73 99.79
N LYS A 329 -8.53 -13.29 99.22
CA LYS A 329 -9.80 -13.59 99.92
C LYS A 329 -9.63 -14.69 100.96
N GLY A 330 -8.83 -15.72 100.67
CA GLY A 330 -8.40 -16.75 101.60
C GLY A 330 -7.63 -16.14 102.78
N LEU A 331 -6.60 -15.34 102.50
CA LEU A 331 -5.82 -14.62 103.52
C LEU A 331 -6.67 -13.66 104.35
N ARG A 332 -7.66 -12.98 103.76
CA ARG A 332 -8.62 -12.15 104.50
C ARG A 332 -9.48 -12.98 105.44
N SER A 333 -9.98 -14.14 104.97
CA SER A 333 -10.77 -15.05 105.78
C SER A 333 -9.95 -15.67 106.93
N GLU A 334 -8.68 -15.99 106.67
CA GLU A 334 -7.73 -16.42 107.71
C GLU A 334 -7.43 -15.31 108.70
N LEU A 335 -7.25 -14.07 108.23
CA LEU A 335 -7.06 -12.91 109.11
C LEU A 335 -8.28 -12.67 109.99
N ASP A 336 -9.49 -12.79 109.44
CA ASP A 336 -10.75 -12.68 110.19
C ASP A 336 -10.88 -13.83 111.21
N ARG A 337 -10.56 -15.07 110.84
CA ARG A 337 -10.50 -16.20 111.79
C ARG A 337 -9.45 -15.98 112.86
N ALA A 338 -8.26 -15.48 112.52
CA ALA A 338 -7.21 -15.17 113.47
C ALA A 338 -7.63 -14.01 114.38
N ALA A 339 -8.40 -13.04 113.89
CA ALA A 339 -8.98 -11.98 114.70
C ALA A 339 -10.05 -12.51 115.66
N ILE A 340 -10.90 -13.46 115.21
CA ILE A 340 -11.88 -14.16 116.07
C ILE A 340 -11.15 -14.99 117.13
N LEU A 341 -10.17 -15.81 116.75
CA LEU A 341 -9.35 -16.59 117.69
C LEU A 341 -8.60 -15.69 118.66
N ARG A 342 -8.01 -14.58 118.21
CA ARG A 342 -7.40 -13.59 119.11
C ARG A 342 -8.43 -12.95 120.04
N LYS A 343 -9.68 -12.79 119.61
CA LYS A 343 -10.77 -12.28 120.45
C LYS A 343 -11.25 -13.33 121.46
N GLU A 344 -11.30 -14.60 121.07
CA GLU A 344 -11.58 -15.75 121.94
C GLU A 344 -10.46 -16.00 122.94
N ASP A 345 -9.19 -15.92 122.51
CA ASP A 345 -8.01 -15.97 123.37
C ASP A 345 -7.97 -14.76 124.29
N ALA A 346 -8.31 -13.55 123.82
CA ALA A 346 -8.46 -12.39 124.67
C ALA A 346 -9.61 -12.55 125.66
N GLN A 347 -10.73 -13.18 125.28
CA GLN A 347 -11.84 -13.51 126.19
C GLN A 347 -11.47 -14.59 127.20
N ARG A 348 -10.73 -15.62 126.79
CA ARG A 348 -10.15 -16.64 127.69
C ARG A 348 -9.15 -16.02 128.64
N LEU A 349 -8.29 -15.13 128.16
CA LEU A 349 -7.38 -14.37 129.01
C LEU A 349 -8.16 -13.46 129.95
N GLU A 350 -9.24 -12.82 129.49
CA GLU A 350 -10.13 -12.02 130.35
C GLU A 350 -10.87 -12.87 131.38
N GLU A 351 -11.28 -14.10 131.05
CA GLU A 351 -11.90 -15.06 131.97
C GLU A 351 -10.89 -15.66 132.95
N GLU A 352 -9.68 -15.93 132.50
CA GLU A 352 -8.56 -16.37 133.31
C GLU A 352 -8.13 -15.24 134.26
N VAL A 353 -8.04 -14.00 133.77
CA VAL A 353 -7.84 -12.79 134.56
C VAL A 353 -9.00 -12.54 135.51
N ARG A 354 -10.27 -12.79 135.13
CA ARG A 354 -11.41 -12.73 136.06
C ARG A 354 -11.37 -13.85 137.11
N SER A 355 -10.88 -15.04 136.78
CA SER A 355 -10.71 -16.14 137.74
C SER A 355 -9.54 -15.90 138.70
N VAL A 356 -8.45 -15.31 138.19
CA VAL A 356 -7.30 -14.86 138.97
C VAL A 356 -7.69 -13.66 139.83
N LEU A 357 -8.48 -12.71 139.32
CA LEU A 357 -9.02 -11.58 140.10
C LEU A 357 -10.03 -12.02 141.16
N LYS A 358 -10.77 -13.13 140.93
CA LYS A 358 -11.67 -13.73 141.93
C LYS A 358 -10.86 -14.45 143.03
N LYS A 359 -9.77 -15.16 142.68
CA LYS A 359 -8.82 -15.71 143.66
C LYS A 359 -7.98 -14.66 144.38
N LYS A 360 -7.75 -13.50 143.76
CA LYS A 360 -7.03 -12.36 144.31
C LYS A 360 -7.89 -11.57 145.32
N ARG A 361 -9.21 -11.48 145.11
CA ARG A 361 -10.14 -10.82 146.04
C ARG A 361 -10.29 -11.54 147.39
N ASP A 362 -10.05 -12.85 147.42
CA ASP A 362 -10.11 -13.67 148.64
C ASP A 362 -8.74 -13.74 149.38
N LEU A 363 -7.62 -13.38 148.73
CA LEU A 363 -6.26 -13.34 149.32
C LEU A 363 -5.78 -11.90 149.67
N GLU A 364 -6.39 -10.86 149.08
CA GLU A 364 -6.09 -9.46 149.39
C GLU A 364 -6.75 -8.95 150.69
N SER A 365 -7.60 -9.76 151.33
CA SER A 365 -8.13 -9.54 152.68
C SER A 365 -7.19 -10.02 153.80
N GLU A 366 -6.16 -10.82 153.50
CA GLU A 366 -5.20 -11.35 154.50
C GLU A 366 -3.77 -10.78 154.36
N ILE A 367 -3.44 -10.11 153.25
CA ILE A 367 -2.09 -9.57 152.97
C ILE A 367 -1.98 -8.05 153.25
N SER A 368 -3.11 -7.37 153.49
CA SER A 368 -3.17 -5.92 153.77
C SER A 368 -2.55 -5.50 155.12
N ASP A 369 -2.35 -6.45 156.04
CA ASP A 369 -1.74 -6.20 157.36
C ASP A 369 -0.24 -6.60 157.46
N TRP A 370 0.33 -7.30 156.47
CA TRP A 370 1.74 -7.77 156.53
C TRP A 370 2.71 -7.01 155.60
N VAL A 371 2.22 -6.43 154.49
CA VAL A 371 3.09 -5.76 153.48
C VAL A 371 3.43 -4.30 153.83
N LYS A 372 2.78 -3.71 154.84
CA LYS A 372 3.13 -2.38 155.39
C LYS A 372 4.48 -2.34 156.14
N LYS A 373 5.21 -3.45 156.26
CA LYS A 373 6.49 -3.53 157.00
C LYS A 373 7.72 -4.01 156.19
N GLY A 374 7.59 -4.26 154.87
CA GLY A 374 8.63 -4.99 154.10
C GLY A 374 9.30 -4.28 152.92
N ILE A 375 8.73 -3.21 152.34
CA ILE A 375 9.25 -2.59 151.10
C ILE A 375 9.72 -1.15 151.35
N SER A 376 10.50 -0.99 152.42
CA SER A 376 11.42 0.14 152.61
C SER A 376 12.88 -0.22 152.25
N ASN A 377 13.16 -1.47 151.85
CA ASN A 377 14.53 -1.97 151.67
C ASN A 377 14.87 -2.51 150.25
N LEU A 378 14.07 -2.19 149.21
CA LEU A 378 14.35 -2.59 147.81
C LEU A 378 14.32 -1.40 146.83
N LYS A 379 14.69 -0.22 147.34
CA LYS A 379 14.95 1.00 146.56
C LYS A 379 16.45 1.34 146.48
N ALA A 380 17.32 0.41 146.91
CA ALA A 380 18.77 0.60 147.04
C ALA A 380 19.62 -0.27 146.10
N ALA A 381 19.02 -1.02 145.18
CA ALA A 381 19.76 -1.81 144.21
C ALA A 381 19.03 -1.83 142.86
N LEU A 382 19.72 -1.31 141.84
CA LEU A 382 19.34 -1.25 140.41
C LEU A 382 18.31 -0.14 140.09
N GLY A 383 18.60 0.87 139.26
CA GLY A 383 19.69 1.01 138.30
C GLY A 383 19.17 1.82 137.11
N ASN A 384 18.89 3.11 137.32
CA ASN A 384 18.46 4.01 136.24
C ASN A 384 19.66 4.45 135.41
N GLN A 385 20.09 3.58 134.49
CA GLN A 385 20.91 4.01 133.36
C GLN A 385 20.06 4.88 132.43
N LYS A 386 20.40 6.17 132.38
CA LYS A 386 20.24 6.98 131.18
C LYS A 386 21.16 6.40 130.11
N PRO A 387 20.69 6.15 128.88
CA PRO A 387 21.52 6.29 127.71
C PRO A 387 21.45 7.74 127.24
N GLU A 388 22.63 8.33 127.20
CA GLU A 388 22.98 9.62 126.64
C GLU A 388 22.66 9.69 125.14
N ASN A 389 22.52 10.94 124.67
CA ASN A 389 22.50 11.35 123.27
C ASN A 389 21.21 11.16 122.46
N ALA A 390 20.14 11.83 122.91
CA ALA A 390 19.04 12.26 122.04
C ALA A 390 19.51 13.09 120.81
N ALA A 391 20.73 13.64 120.85
CA ALA A 391 21.35 14.32 119.71
C ALA A 391 21.79 13.37 118.58
N GLN A 392 22.16 12.10 118.86
CA GLN A 392 22.54 11.15 117.80
C GLN A 392 21.32 10.56 117.07
N ILE A 393 20.19 10.40 117.78
CA ILE A 393 18.94 9.89 117.19
C ILE A 393 18.33 10.91 116.21
N LEU A 394 18.46 12.21 116.47
CA LEU A 394 17.99 13.26 115.56
C LEU A 394 18.88 13.42 114.30
N THR A 395 20.17 13.12 114.37
CA THR A 395 21.07 13.11 113.20
C THR A 395 20.75 11.92 112.27
N ILE A 396 20.50 10.74 112.83
CA ILE A 396 20.12 9.52 112.07
C ILE A 396 18.76 9.70 111.38
N ILE A 397 17.80 10.41 112.00
CA ILE A 397 16.48 10.70 111.40
C ILE A 397 16.57 11.73 110.26
N ARG A 398 17.54 12.66 110.28
CA ARG A 398 17.79 13.59 109.15
C ARG A 398 18.45 12.87 107.98
N GLU A 399 19.45 12.02 108.21
CA GLU A 399 20.15 11.25 107.17
C GLU A 399 19.22 10.22 106.47
N LEU A 400 18.29 9.60 107.20
CA LEU A 400 17.27 8.70 106.62
C LEU A 400 16.25 9.43 105.73
N LYS A 401 16.02 10.73 105.94
CA LYS A 401 15.08 11.53 105.13
C LYS A 401 15.70 11.96 103.80
N GLU A 402 17.00 12.28 103.77
CA GLU A 402 17.75 12.55 102.54
C GLU A 402 17.96 11.28 101.70
N TYR A 403 18.20 10.12 102.34
CA TYR A 403 18.32 8.83 101.66
C TYR A 403 17.02 8.39 100.95
N LYS A 404 15.85 8.63 101.56
CA LYS A 404 14.54 8.33 100.93
C LYS A 404 14.25 9.21 99.71
N ASN A 405 14.65 10.47 99.73
CA ASN A 405 14.49 11.38 98.58
C ASN A 405 15.44 11.01 97.44
N HIS A 406 16.69 10.61 97.75
CA HIS A 406 17.64 10.15 96.75
C HIS A 406 17.21 8.84 96.09
N LYS A 407 16.65 7.90 96.87
CA LYS A 407 16.09 6.64 96.34
C LYS A 407 14.91 6.86 95.38
N LYS A 408 13.99 7.78 95.70
CA LYS A 408 12.87 8.14 94.82
C LYS A 408 13.33 8.80 93.52
N LEU A 409 14.36 9.65 93.57
CA LEU A 409 14.95 10.26 92.39
C LEU A 409 15.61 9.21 91.48
N ILE A 410 16.41 8.31 92.07
CA ILE A 410 17.06 7.21 91.33
C ILE A 410 16.01 6.29 90.67
N GLN A 411 14.91 5.98 91.36
CA GLN A 411 13.83 5.17 90.78
C GLN A 411 13.13 5.87 89.61
N ARG A 412 12.87 7.18 89.71
CA ARG A 412 12.27 7.95 88.60
C ARG A 412 13.22 8.04 87.40
N LEU A 413 14.51 8.28 87.64
CA LEU A 413 15.52 8.31 86.58
C LEU A 413 15.71 6.93 85.93
N SER A 414 15.70 5.85 86.72
CA SER A 414 15.76 4.47 86.23
C SER A 414 14.61 4.18 85.25
N LYS A 415 13.38 4.56 85.63
CA LYS A 415 12.19 4.39 84.79
C LYS A 415 12.27 5.22 83.50
N LEU A 416 12.61 6.51 83.61
CA LEU A 416 12.72 7.41 82.46
C LEU A 416 13.80 6.93 81.47
N ILE A 417 14.96 6.51 81.97
CA ILE A 417 16.05 5.99 81.12
C ILE A 417 15.62 4.72 80.38
N LYS A 418 14.86 3.84 81.03
CA LYS A 418 14.35 2.62 80.40
C LYS A 418 13.33 2.92 79.30
N GLU A 419 12.49 3.95 79.48
CA GLU A 419 11.53 4.42 78.48
C GLU A 419 12.20 5.12 77.29
N CYS A 420 13.27 5.89 77.54
CA CYS A 420 13.99 6.62 76.49
C CYS A 420 15.09 5.80 75.79
N SER A 421 15.42 4.60 76.27
CA SER A 421 16.44 3.75 75.67
C SER A 421 15.83 2.78 74.67
N PRO A 422 16.56 2.39 73.61
CA PRO A 422 16.10 1.36 72.68
C PRO A 422 15.71 0.06 73.39
N PRO A 423 14.67 -0.65 72.95
CA PRO A 423 14.27 -1.93 73.51
C PRO A 423 15.46 -2.91 73.56
N GLY A 424 15.68 -3.57 74.70
CA GLY A 424 16.79 -4.51 74.90
C GLY A 424 18.07 -3.89 75.48
N THR A 425 18.14 -2.57 75.68
CA THR A 425 19.33 -1.92 76.28
C THR A 425 19.47 -2.23 77.78
N PHE A 426 18.35 -2.34 78.51
CA PHE A 426 18.33 -2.63 79.94
C PHE A 426 17.32 -3.75 80.26
N TYR A 427 17.82 -4.97 80.47
CA TYR A 427 17.01 -6.12 80.89
C TYR A 427 16.64 -6.08 82.38
N ILE A 428 17.49 -5.45 83.20
CA ILE A 428 17.30 -5.23 84.66
C ILE A 428 17.31 -3.72 84.91
N GLU A 429 16.60 -3.23 85.94
CA GLU A 429 16.61 -1.81 86.28
C GLU A 429 18.03 -1.29 86.46
N PRO A 430 18.43 -0.22 85.74
CA PRO A 430 19.79 0.28 85.80
C PRO A 430 20.14 0.76 87.21
N ASN A 431 21.30 0.32 87.71
CA ASN A 431 21.81 0.77 89.00
C ASN A 431 22.30 2.23 88.93
N SER A 432 22.55 2.86 90.07
CA SER A 432 22.95 4.27 90.13
C SER A 432 24.18 4.62 89.27
N LYS A 433 25.16 3.71 89.15
CA LYS A 433 26.34 3.91 88.29
C LYS A 433 25.99 3.84 86.81
N GLN A 434 25.07 2.96 86.41
CA GLN A 434 24.60 2.82 85.03
C GLN A 434 23.75 4.01 84.60
N ILE A 435 22.87 4.50 85.48
CA ILE A 435 22.09 5.72 85.28
C ILE A 435 23.04 6.90 85.04
N TRP A 436 24.04 7.10 85.90
CA TRP A 436 25.00 8.19 85.73
C TRP A 436 25.85 8.06 84.47
N LYS A 437 26.26 6.83 84.09
CA LYS A 437 27.00 6.59 82.83
C LYS A 437 26.15 6.92 81.61
N TRP A 438 24.86 6.63 81.66
CA TRP A 438 23.91 6.93 80.57
C TRP A 438 23.64 8.44 80.47
N VAL A 439 23.35 9.10 81.60
CA VAL A 439 23.16 10.56 81.65
C VAL A 439 24.41 11.30 81.15
N ARG A 440 25.61 10.83 81.53
CA ARG A 440 26.87 11.40 81.04
C ARG A 440 27.02 11.27 79.53
N ARG A 441 26.76 10.09 78.95
CA ARG A 441 26.80 9.89 77.49
C ARG A 441 25.79 10.78 76.77
N LEU A 442 24.56 10.88 77.28
CA LEU A 442 23.54 11.75 76.69
C LEU A 442 23.99 13.23 76.68
N MET A 443 24.65 13.69 77.75
CA MET A 443 25.21 15.04 77.81
C MET A 443 26.41 15.22 76.88
N GLU A 444 27.27 14.21 76.73
CA GLU A 444 28.38 14.20 75.77
C GLU A 444 27.86 14.28 74.33
N ASP A 445 26.87 13.46 73.98
CA ASP A 445 26.21 13.45 72.67
C ASP A 445 25.51 14.78 72.39
N TYR A 446 24.81 15.34 73.39
CA TYR A 446 24.20 16.66 73.28
C TYR A 446 25.24 17.77 73.04
N LEU A 447 26.40 17.73 73.71
CA LEU A 447 27.48 18.69 73.49
C LEU A 447 28.12 18.55 72.10
N VAL A 448 28.26 17.32 71.58
CA VAL A 448 28.72 17.08 70.20
C VAL A 448 27.71 17.61 69.20
N LEU A 449 26.42 17.34 69.39
CA LEU A 449 25.34 17.85 68.56
C LEU A 449 25.28 19.39 68.60
N LYS A 450 25.39 19.99 69.78
CA LYS A 450 25.43 21.45 69.95
C LYS A 450 26.62 22.07 69.23
N LYS A 451 27.82 21.47 69.32
CA LYS A 451 29.01 21.93 68.57
C LYS A 451 28.81 21.82 67.05
N ARG A 452 28.28 20.68 66.57
CA ARG A 452 27.98 20.47 65.14
C ARG A 452 26.92 21.44 64.61
N ALA A 453 25.89 21.71 65.39
CA ALA A 453 24.88 22.69 65.05
C ALA A 453 25.50 24.09 65.00
N SER A 454 26.28 24.51 66.01
CA SER A 454 26.95 25.81 65.99
C SER A 454 27.96 25.97 64.84
N SER A 455 28.58 24.90 64.35
CA SER A 455 29.45 24.93 63.17
C SER A 455 28.72 24.82 61.82
N ALA A 456 27.42 24.49 61.81
CA ALA A 456 26.60 24.44 60.60
C ALA A 456 25.88 25.77 60.29
N TRP A 457 25.94 26.73 61.21
CA TRP A 457 25.40 28.09 61.09
C TRP A 457 26.50 29.17 60.99
N GLN A 458 27.75 28.76 60.83
CA GLN A 458 28.89 29.58 60.39
C GLN A 458 29.30 29.10 59.01
#